data_AF-A0A2H5UW10-F1
#
_entry.id   AF-A0A2H5UW10-F1
#
_cell.length_a   1.000
_cell.length_b   1.000
_cell.length_c   1.000
_cell.angle_alpha   90.00
_cell.angle_beta   90.00
_cell.angle_gamma   90.00
#
_symmetry.space_group_name_H-M   'P 1'
#
loop_
_entity.id
_entity.type
_entity.pdbx_description
1 polymer ?
#
loop_
_entity_poly.entity_id
_entity_poly.type
_entity_poly.pdbx_seq_one_letter_code
_entity_poly.pdbx_strand_id
1 'polypeptide(L)'
;MDYGSLKERLEKGKLIVDNKNNKELLESNPKQFFNKVLKDHPQSDFIIIHPYGVEKLGPNSYELSLGNQVYTTTDELPTDFELPGTPRYIRIEPGEFAILTTHEYVYVPPDLVGFISIRYRYKERGLVNVSGFHVDPGFFGKLLFTVFNAGPSDIVLEYKENVFMIMFAELKKQLANVMKVIG
;
A
#
# COMPACT_ATOMS: atom_id res chain seq x y z
N MET A 1 9.69 -10.28 -10.82
CA MET A 1 10.41 -10.91 -9.70
C MET A 1 9.75 -12.26 -9.41
N ASP A 2 10.54 -13.30 -9.13
CA ASP A 2 9.99 -14.60 -8.70
C ASP A 2 9.64 -14.60 -7.20
N TYR A 3 8.97 -15.66 -6.74
CA TYR A 3 8.55 -15.81 -5.34
C TYR A 3 9.71 -15.76 -4.35
N GLY A 4 10.81 -16.46 -4.66
CA GLY A 4 11.95 -16.59 -3.73
C GLY A 4 12.61 -15.24 -3.50
N SER A 5 12.91 -14.53 -4.59
CA SER A 5 13.44 -13.16 -4.54
C SER A 5 12.48 -12.21 -3.82
N LEU A 6 11.18 -12.23 -4.15
CA LEU A 6 10.19 -11.37 -3.50
C LEU A 6 10.15 -11.60 -1.99
N LYS A 7 10.08 -12.86 -1.57
CA LYS A 7 10.04 -13.25 -0.16
C LYS A 7 11.28 -12.77 0.57
N GLU A 8 12.47 -13.04 0.03
CA GLU A 8 13.74 -12.65 0.65
C GLU A 8 13.82 -11.13 0.87
N ARG A 9 13.45 -10.34 -0.14
CA ARG A 9 13.50 -8.88 -0.06
C ARG A 9 12.50 -8.31 0.95
N LEU A 10 11.32 -8.92 1.07
CA LEU A 10 10.31 -8.56 2.07
C LEU A 10 10.76 -8.93 3.49
N GLU A 11 11.37 -10.12 3.68
CA GLU A 11 11.90 -10.55 4.96
C GLU A 11 13.06 -9.66 5.44
N LYS A 12 13.95 -9.23 4.52
CA LYS A 12 14.98 -8.22 4.82
C LYS A 12 14.36 -6.89 5.27
N GLY A 13 13.34 -6.40 4.56
CA GLY A 13 12.64 -5.17 4.94
C GLY A 13 11.93 -5.28 6.28
N LYS A 14 11.34 -6.44 6.58
CA LYS A 14 10.76 -6.75 7.89
C LYS A 14 11.79 -6.61 9.01
N LEU A 15 12.98 -7.20 8.85
CA LEU A 15 14.05 -7.12 9.86
C LEU A 15 14.50 -5.68 10.13
N ILE A 16 14.53 -4.83 9.09
CA ILE A 16 14.85 -3.41 9.23
C ILE A 16 13.80 -2.71 10.11
N VAL A 17 12.51 -2.98 9.88
CA VAL A 17 11.43 -2.35 10.64
C VAL A 17 11.31 -2.93 12.05
N ASP A 18 11.46 -4.23 12.23
CA ASP A 18 11.29 -4.94 13.52
C ASP A 18 12.26 -4.46 14.62
N ASN A 19 13.37 -3.80 14.27
CA ASN A 19 14.16 -3.08 15.26
C ASN A 19 13.24 -2.10 16.00
N LYS A 20 13.12 -2.24 17.32
CA LYS A 20 12.15 -1.49 18.14
C LYS A 20 12.15 0.01 17.86
N ASN A 21 13.34 0.61 17.75
CA ASN A 21 13.48 2.04 17.48
C ASN A 21 12.96 2.42 16.09
N ASN A 22 13.17 1.56 15.10
CA ASN A 22 12.72 1.77 13.72
C ASN A 22 11.21 1.62 13.60
N LYS A 23 10.62 0.61 14.25
CA LYS A 23 9.16 0.42 14.28
C LYS A 23 8.46 1.62 14.91
N GLU A 24 8.88 2.03 16.10
CA GLU A 24 8.31 3.19 16.79
C GLU A 24 8.46 4.46 15.97
N LEU A 25 9.62 4.65 15.31
CA LEU A 25 9.87 5.80 14.45
C LEU A 25 9.00 5.79 13.18
N LEU A 26 8.82 4.64 12.55
CA LEU A 26 7.95 4.48 11.38
C LEU A 26 6.51 4.85 11.72
N GLU A 27 5.99 4.32 12.84
CA GLU A 27 4.60 4.51 13.26
C GLU A 27 4.33 5.93 13.76
N SER A 28 5.29 6.57 14.45
CA SER A 28 5.13 7.92 15.00
C SER A 28 5.54 9.05 14.05
N ASN A 29 6.56 8.83 13.22
CA ASN A 29 7.10 9.85 12.31
C ASN A 29 7.70 9.22 11.02
N PRO A 30 6.83 8.81 10.06
CA PRO A 30 7.26 8.16 8.83
C PRO A 30 8.26 9.02 8.01
N LYS A 31 8.09 10.35 8.01
CA LYS A 31 9.01 11.26 7.32
C LYS A 31 10.41 11.21 7.93
N GLN A 32 10.51 11.12 9.25
CA GLN A 32 11.80 10.97 9.92
C GLN A 32 12.37 9.56 9.75
N PHE A 33 11.54 8.52 9.74
CA PHE A 33 11.95 7.16 9.39
C PHE A 33 12.60 7.13 8.01
N PHE A 34 11.95 7.70 6.98
CA PHE A 34 12.51 7.77 5.64
C PHE A 34 13.89 8.44 5.63
N ASN A 35 14.00 9.61 6.26
CA ASN A 35 15.23 10.38 6.27
C ASN A 35 16.40 9.69 7.00
N LYS A 36 16.12 8.93 8.07
CA LYS A 36 17.14 8.27 8.89
C LYS A 36 17.48 6.85 8.43
N VAL A 37 16.52 6.14 7.86
CA VAL A 37 16.62 4.70 7.59
C VAL A 37 16.67 4.39 6.11
N LEU A 38 16.03 5.19 5.24
CA LEU A 38 15.92 4.88 3.81
C LEU A 38 16.77 5.78 2.91
N LYS A 39 16.91 7.05 3.27
CA LYS A 39 17.59 8.07 2.45
C LYS A 39 19.06 7.71 2.17
N ASP A 40 19.75 7.09 3.12
CA ASP A 40 21.17 6.71 2.98
C ASP A 40 21.36 5.28 2.44
N HIS A 41 20.27 4.62 2.02
CA HIS A 41 20.30 3.29 1.39
C HIS A 41 19.86 3.35 -0.09
N PRO A 42 20.60 4.05 -0.98
CA PRO A 42 20.21 4.22 -2.38
C PRO A 42 20.27 2.91 -3.20
N GLN A 43 20.96 1.88 -2.70
CA GLN A 43 20.98 0.53 -3.26
C GLN A 43 20.30 -0.47 -2.31
N SER A 44 19.04 -0.22 -1.99
CA SER A 44 18.26 -1.10 -1.13
C SER A 44 17.88 -2.39 -1.87
N ASP A 45 18.43 -3.52 -1.43
CA ASP A 45 18.04 -4.85 -1.89
C ASP A 45 16.79 -5.38 -1.17
N PHE A 46 16.09 -4.54 -0.40
CA PHE A 46 14.92 -4.90 0.41
C PHE A 46 13.66 -4.13 -0.01
N ILE A 47 12.50 -4.69 0.29
CA ILE A 47 11.18 -4.07 0.13
C ILE A 47 10.58 -3.95 1.53
N ILE A 48 10.09 -2.77 1.91
CA ILE A 48 9.34 -2.65 3.17
C ILE A 48 7.85 -2.74 2.86
N ILE A 49 7.17 -3.64 3.55
CA ILE A 49 5.72 -3.60 3.75
C ILE A 49 5.50 -3.73 5.25
N HIS A 50 4.96 -2.70 5.90
CA HIS A 50 4.72 -2.72 7.35
C HIS A 50 3.29 -2.33 7.69
N PRO A 51 2.53 -3.16 8.42
CA PRO A 51 2.95 -4.46 8.97
C PRO A 51 3.14 -5.55 7.91
N TYR A 52 4.22 -6.34 8.03
CA TYR A 52 4.45 -7.54 7.21
C TYR A 52 3.79 -8.76 7.84
N GLY A 53 3.07 -9.53 7.02
CA GLY A 53 2.47 -10.82 7.35
C GLY A 53 2.77 -11.81 6.24
N VAL A 54 3.41 -12.93 6.58
CA VAL A 54 3.79 -13.96 5.60
C VAL A 54 2.58 -14.60 4.93
N GLU A 55 1.44 -14.62 5.60
CA GLU A 55 0.16 -15.11 5.11
C GLU A 55 -0.42 -14.26 3.96
N LYS A 56 0.04 -13.01 3.82
CA LYS A 56 -0.36 -12.10 2.74
C LYS A 56 0.52 -12.25 1.49
N LEU A 57 1.58 -13.05 1.57
CA LEU A 57 2.47 -13.29 0.44
C LEU A 57 1.87 -14.33 -0.51
N GLY A 58 1.49 -13.88 -1.71
CA GLY A 58 1.08 -14.73 -2.81
C GLY A 58 2.25 -15.20 -3.67
N PRO A 59 1.98 -15.98 -4.73
CA PRO A 59 3.01 -16.53 -5.62
C PRO A 59 3.90 -15.48 -6.32
N ASN A 60 3.34 -14.31 -6.61
CA ASN A 60 4.02 -13.23 -7.34
C ASN A 60 3.60 -11.82 -6.89
N SER A 61 2.87 -11.74 -5.78
CA SER A 61 2.27 -10.51 -5.28
C SER A 61 2.19 -10.53 -3.77
N TYR A 62 2.01 -9.37 -3.17
CA TYR A 62 1.71 -9.24 -1.75
C TYR A 62 0.34 -8.58 -1.58
N GLU A 63 -0.53 -9.14 -0.74
CA GLU A 63 -1.84 -8.56 -0.42
C GLU A 63 -1.72 -7.40 0.57
N LEU A 64 -2.45 -6.31 0.32
CA LEU A 64 -2.46 -5.12 1.18
C LEU A 64 -3.87 -4.86 1.69
N SER A 65 -3.96 -4.35 2.91
CA SER A 65 -5.23 -4.18 3.60
C SER A 65 -5.77 -2.75 3.48
N LEU A 66 -7.07 -2.56 3.68
CA LEU A 66 -7.69 -1.25 3.78
C LEU A 66 -7.18 -0.49 5.02
N GLY A 67 -6.72 0.75 4.79
CA GLY A 67 -6.20 1.68 5.79
C GLY A 67 -7.29 2.35 6.61
N ASN A 68 -6.86 3.19 7.55
CA ASN A 68 -7.76 3.85 8.51
C ASN A 68 -8.49 5.06 7.92
N GLN A 69 -7.96 5.67 6.86
CA GLN A 69 -8.53 6.87 6.24
C GLN A 69 -9.14 6.52 4.89
N VAL A 70 -10.42 6.84 4.75
CA VAL A 70 -11.22 6.63 3.55
C VAL A 70 -12.03 7.90 3.27
N TYR A 71 -12.08 8.30 2.01
CA TYR A 71 -12.97 9.37 1.56
C TYR A 71 -13.90 8.82 0.49
N THR A 72 -15.20 9.07 0.61
CA THR A 72 -16.18 8.74 -0.42
C THR A 72 -16.75 10.06 -0.96
N THR A 73 -17.21 10.10 -2.21
CA THR A 73 -17.78 11.34 -2.76
C THR A 73 -19.11 11.73 -2.14
N THR A 74 -19.81 10.80 -1.47
CA THR A 74 -21.06 11.11 -0.78
C THR A 74 -20.85 11.70 0.61
N ASP A 75 -19.68 11.49 1.22
CA ASP A 75 -19.35 12.02 2.54
C ASP A 75 -18.71 13.43 2.46
N GLU A 76 -19.14 14.34 3.35
CA GLU A 76 -18.54 15.69 3.45
C GLU A 76 -17.11 15.66 4.00
N LEU A 77 -16.78 14.65 4.81
CA LEU A 77 -15.49 14.51 5.49
C LEU A 77 -14.93 13.09 5.30
N PRO A 78 -13.59 12.92 5.28
CA PRO A 78 -12.99 11.60 5.34
C PRO A 78 -13.42 10.83 6.60
N THR A 79 -13.75 9.55 6.41
CA THR A 79 -13.94 8.60 7.50
C THR A 79 -12.57 8.18 8.05
N ASP A 80 -12.38 8.30 9.37
CA ASP A 80 -11.24 7.74 10.09
C ASP A 80 -11.71 6.62 11.03
N PHE A 81 -11.37 5.38 10.68
CA PHE A 81 -11.77 4.18 11.42
C PHE A 81 -11.17 4.08 12.83
N GLU A 82 -10.20 4.93 13.18
CA GLU A 82 -9.60 4.94 14.52
C GLU A 82 -10.32 5.89 15.48
N LEU A 83 -11.27 6.71 14.98
CA LEU A 83 -12.09 7.56 15.84
C LEU A 83 -13.14 6.73 16.62
N PRO A 84 -13.39 7.05 17.91
CA PRO A 84 -14.40 6.35 18.69
C PRO A 84 -15.80 6.45 18.08
N GLY A 85 -16.50 5.31 17.98
CA GLY A 85 -17.87 5.24 17.47
C GLY A 85 -18.00 5.16 15.95
N THR A 86 -16.88 5.23 15.20
CA THR A 86 -16.89 5.06 13.75
C THR A 86 -17.15 3.60 13.36
N PRO A 87 -18.08 3.32 12.41
CA PRO A 87 -18.25 1.99 11.85
C PRO A 87 -16.94 1.48 11.24
N ARG A 88 -16.62 0.20 11.43
CA ARG A 88 -15.40 -0.41 10.89
C ARG A 88 -15.51 -0.84 9.42
N TYR A 89 -16.52 -0.35 8.71
CA TYR A 89 -16.74 -0.65 7.31
C TYR A 89 -17.17 0.63 6.59
N ILE A 90 -16.87 0.68 5.30
CA ILE A 90 -17.43 1.67 4.37
C ILE A 90 -18.24 0.98 3.30
N ARG A 91 -19.14 1.74 2.70
CA ARG A 91 -19.96 1.32 1.58
C ARG A 91 -19.66 2.23 0.41
N ILE A 92 -19.37 1.64 -0.75
CA ILE A 92 -19.20 2.35 -2.01
C ILE A 92 -20.43 2.02 -2.85
N GLU A 93 -21.30 3.00 -3.04
CA GLU A 93 -22.56 2.84 -3.77
C GLU A 93 -22.31 2.80 -5.29
N PRO A 94 -23.20 2.18 -6.09
CA PRO A 94 -23.12 2.25 -7.54
C PRO A 94 -22.99 3.69 -8.06
N GLY A 95 -21.99 3.93 -8.91
CA GLY A 95 -21.71 5.27 -9.46
C GLY A 95 -20.87 6.17 -8.56
N GLU A 96 -20.41 5.68 -7.41
CA GLU A 96 -19.62 6.46 -6.46
C GLU A 96 -18.11 6.33 -6.69
N PHE A 97 -17.37 7.42 -6.42
CA PHE A 97 -15.92 7.39 -6.27
C PHE A 97 -15.52 7.33 -4.80
N ALA A 98 -14.44 6.60 -4.52
CA ALA A 98 -13.80 6.62 -3.21
C ALA A 98 -12.29 6.74 -3.34
N ILE A 99 -11.66 7.36 -2.35
CA ILE A 99 -10.22 7.39 -2.13
C ILE A 99 -9.93 6.54 -0.91
N LEU A 100 -9.20 5.45 -1.13
CA LEU A 100 -8.83 4.47 -0.11
C LEU A 100 -7.32 4.55 0.13
N THR A 101 -6.89 4.31 1.37
CA THR A 101 -5.48 4.16 1.70
C THR A 101 -5.16 2.70 2.03
N THR A 102 -3.91 2.28 1.89
CA THR A 102 -3.45 1.01 2.47
C THR A 102 -3.25 1.13 3.97
N HIS A 103 -3.44 0.03 4.69
CA HIS A 103 -3.03 -0.05 6.10
C HIS A 103 -1.50 -0.01 6.19
N GLU A 104 -0.85 -0.68 5.25
CA GLU A 104 0.59 -0.83 5.24
C GLU A 104 1.33 0.42 4.71
N TYR A 105 2.47 0.70 5.33
CA TYR A 105 3.53 1.50 4.71
C TYR A 105 4.31 0.64 3.73
N VAL A 106 4.52 1.15 2.52
CA VAL A 106 5.24 0.48 1.44
C VAL A 106 6.48 1.29 1.07
N TYR A 107 7.63 0.61 1.00
CA TYR A 107 8.85 1.12 0.36
C TYR A 107 9.14 0.31 -0.90
N VAL A 108 9.23 0.99 -2.05
CA VAL A 108 9.67 0.39 -3.30
C VAL A 108 11.12 0.80 -3.55
N PRO A 109 12.08 -0.12 -3.56
CA PRO A 109 13.49 0.22 -3.77
C PRO A 109 13.77 0.70 -5.21
N PRO A 110 14.87 1.44 -5.46
CA PRO A 110 15.11 2.12 -6.74
C PRO A 110 15.32 1.22 -7.97
N ASP A 111 15.55 -0.08 -7.75
CA ASP A 111 15.68 -1.09 -8.79
C ASP A 111 14.35 -1.76 -9.16
N LEU A 112 13.25 -1.40 -8.49
CA LEU A 112 11.93 -1.98 -8.71
C LEU A 112 10.89 -0.93 -9.10
N VAL A 113 9.94 -1.36 -9.92
CA VAL A 113 8.63 -0.72 -10.07
C VAL A 113 7.57 -1.63 -9.44
N GLY A 114 6.65 -1.04 -8.67
CA GLY A 114 5.48 -1.73 -8.14
C GLY A 114 4.30 -1.62 -9.09
N PHE A 115 3.50 -2.68 -9.25
CA PHE A 115 2.22 -2.64 -9.96
C PHE A 115 1.10 -2.95 -8.98
N ILE A 116 0.10 -2.08 -8.92
CA ILE A 116 -0.98 -2.19 -7.94
C ILE A 116 -2.28 -2.63 -8.60
N SER A 117 -3.05 -3.41 -7.85
CA SER A 117 -4.33 -3.92 -8.30
C SER A 117 -5.26 -4.10 -7.11
N ILE A 118 -6.56 -4.01 -7.37
CA ILE A 118 -7.60 -4.47 -6.44
C ILE A 118 -7.71 -6.00 -6.58
N ARG A 119 -8.01 -6.70 -5.49
CA ARG A 119 -8.25 -8.15 -5.54
C ARG A 119 -9.48 -8.48 -6.37
N TYR A 120 -9.43 -9.63 -7.04
CA TYR A 120 -10.45 -10.04 -8.02
C TYR A 120 -11.87 -10.03 -7.46
N ARG A 121 -12.06 -10.46 -6.20
CA ARG A 121 -13.36 -10.50 -5.52
C ARG A 121 -14.11 -9.17 -5.49
N TYR A 122 -13.40 -8.03 -5.47
CA TYR A 122 -14.04 -6.71 -5.53
C TYR A 122 -14.17 -6.22 -6.98
N LYS A 123 -13.19 -6.54 -7.83
CA LYS A 123 -13.24 -6.21 -9.25
C LYS A 123 -14.43 -6.87 -9.96
N GLU A 124 -14.69 -8.14 -9.68
CA GLU A 124 -15.82 -8.87 -10.27
C GLU A 124 -17.18 -8.28 -9.87
N ARG A 125 -17.24 -7.57 -8.73
CA ARG A 125 -18.42 -6.84 -8.26
C ARG A 125 -18.55 -5.44 -8.85
N GLY A 126 -17.59 -5.00 -9.67
CA GLY A 126 -17.59 -3.70 -10.33
C GLY A 126 -16.68 -2.64 -9.69
N LEU A 127 -15.84 -2.99 -8.70
CA LEU A 127 -14.88 -2.02 -8.16
C LEU A 127 -13.71 -1.81 -9.13
N VAL A 128 -13.70 -0.65 -9.78
CA VAL A 128 -12.69 -0.26 -10.77
C VAL A 128 -11.62 0.59 -10.10
N ASN A 129 -10.34 0.26 -10.33
CA ASN A 129 -9.24 1.15 -9.95
C ASN A 129 -9.11 2.25 -11.00
N VAL A 130 -9.20 3.50 -10.56
CA VAL A 130 -9.09 4.72 -11.39
C VAL A 130 -7.73 5.39 -11.20
N SER A 131 -7.05 5.13 -10.09
CA SER A 131 -5.70 5.64 -9.83
C SER A 131 -4.65 5.08 -10.81
N GLY A 132 -3.43 5.62 -10.73
CA GLY A 132 -2.28 5.08 -11.46
C GLY A 132 -2.07 3.59 -11.17
N PHE A 133 -1.57 2.85 -12.16
CA PHE A 133 -1.42 1.39 -12.07
C PHE A 133 -0.07 0.95 -11.47
N HIS A 134 0.84 1.88 -11.20
CA HIS A 134 2.19 1.59 -10.73
C HIS A 134 2.63 2.50 -9.57
N VAL A 135 3.66 2.04 -8.88
CA VAL A 135 4.33 2.73 -7.78
C VAL A 135 5.78 2.96 -8.20
N ASP A 136 6.21 4.22 -8.11
CA ASP A 136 7.52 4.65 -8.57
C ASP A 136 8.66 4.03 -7.74
N PRO A 137 9.83 3.76 -8.38
CA PRO A 137 11.04 3.41 -7.66
C PRO A 137 11.42 4.50 -6.65
N GLY A 138 11.82 4.09 -5.45
CA GLY A 138 12.14 4.99 -4.34
C GLY A 138 10.92 5.51 -3.55
N PHE A 139 9.70 5.11 -3.91
CA PHE A 139 8.49 5.48 -3.17
C PHE A 139 8.55 4.97 -1.72
N PHE A 140 8.10 5.81 -0.78
CA PHE A 140 7.84 5.42 0.60
C PHE A 140 6.56 6.09 1.12
N GLY A 141 5.63 5.30 1.63
CA GLY A 141 4.39 5.81 2.22
C GLY A 141 3.25 4.80 2.20
N LYS A 142 2.05 5.24 2.59
CA LYS A 142 0.81 4.48 2.34
C LYS A 142 0.40 4.68 0.88
N LEU A 143 -0.07 3.63 0.22
CA LEU A 143 -0.59 3.75 -1.14
C LEU A 143 -2.00 4.31 -1.12
N LEU A 144 -2.32 5.12 -2.13
CA LEU A 144 -3.63 5.74 -2.32
C LEU A 144 -4.29 5.13 -3.56
N PHE A 145 -5.51 4.61 -3.38
CA PHE A 145 -6.33 4.02 -4.43
C PHE A 145 -7.58 4.87 -4.63
N THR A 146 -7.68 5.54 -5.77
CA THR A 146 -8.94 6.10 -6.25
C THR A 146 -9.70 4.99 -6.96
N VAL A 147 -10.92 4.72 -6.52
CA VAL A 147 -11.77 3.64 -7.04
C VAL A 147 -13.14 4.17 -7.44
N PHE A 148 -13.81 3.45 -8.34
CA PHE A 148 -15.16 3.73 -8.79
C PHE A 148 -15.99 2.44 -8.76
N ASN A 149 -17.20 2.49 -8.22
CA ASN A 149 -18.11 1.34 -8.28
C ASN A 149 -18.95 1.38 -9.57
N ALA A 150 -18.53 0.62 -10.57
CA ALA A 150 -19.26 0.41 -11.82
C ALA A 150 -20.28 -0.75 -11.75
N GLY A 151 -20.41 -1.38 -10.59
CA GLY A 151 -21.30 -2.51 -10.36
C GLY A 151 -22.75 -2.11 -10.07
N PRO A 152 -23.68 -3.06 -10.07
CA PRO A 152 -25.10 -2.81 -9.83
C PRO A 152 -25.46 -2.80 -8.33
N SER A 153 -24.50 -2.97 -7.42
CA SER A 153 -24.76 -3.12 -5.98
C SER A 153 -23.65 -2.52 -5.14
N ASP A 154 -23.99 -2.20 -3.90
CA ASP A 154 -23.07 -1.68 -2.90
C ASP A 154 -21.87 -2.61 -2.70
N ILE A 155 -20.68 -2.01 -2.61
CA ILE A 155 -19.44 -2.71 -2.27
C ILE A 155 -19.03 -2.29 -0.87
N VAL A 156 -19.13 -3.23 0.06
CA VAL A 156 -18.75 -3.05 1.46
C VAL A 156 -17.31 -3.50 1.64
N LEU A 157 -16.49 -2.65 2.25
CA LEU A 157 -15.10 -2.94 2.60
C LEU A 157 -14.90 -2.73 4.10
N GLU A 158 -14.23 -3.68 4.77
CA GLU A 158 -13.95 -3.61 6.20
C GLU A 158 -12.53 -3.09 6.49
N TYR A 159 -12.37 -2.31 7.57
CA TYR A 159 -11.06 -1.83 8.03
C TYR A 159 -10.11 -3.00 8.29
N LYS A 160 -8.93 -2.96 7.64
CA LYS A 160 -7.90 -4.00 7.61
C LYS A 160 -8.23 -5.26 6.81
N GLU A 161 -9.32 -5.28 6.05
CA GLU A 161 -9.57 -6.34 5.07
C GLU A 161 -8.55 -6.27 3.92
N ASN A 162 -8.08 -7.42 3.42
CA ASN A 162 -7.18 -7.47 2.27
C ASN A 162 -7.94 -7.09 0.99
N VAL A 163 -7.81 -5.84 0.56
CA VAL A 163 -8.51 -5.27 -0.61
C VAL A 163 -7.60 -5.17 -1.82
N PHE A 164 -6.32 -4.90 -1.61
CA PHE A 164 -5.37 -4.60 -2.68
C PHE A 164 -4.29 -5.68 -2.79
N MET A 165 -3.51 -5.59 -3.86
CA MET A 165 -2.31 -6.37 -4.07
C MET A 165 -1.26 -5.53 -4.81
N ILE A 166 0.00 -5.83 -4.55
CA ILE A 166 1.15 -5.25 -5.25
C ILE A 166 2.04 -6.35 -5.82
N MET A 167 2.46 -6.18 -7.07
CA MET A 167 3.44 -7.02 -7.76
C MET A 167 4.69 -6.19 -8.06
N PHE A 168 5.85 -6.82 -8.23
CA PHE A 168 7.10 -6.10 -8.48
C PHE A 168 7.80 -6.58 -9.75
N ALA A 169 8.31 -5.62 -10.52
CA ALA A 169 9.19 -5.88 -11.65
C ALA A 169 10.53 -5.17 -11.48
N GLU A 170 11.58 -5.84 -11.92
CA GLU A 170 12.95 -5.34 -11.87
C GLU A 170 13.25 -4.42 -13.04
N LEU A 171 13.95 -3.34 -12.76
CA LEU A 171 14.44 -2.38 -13.74
C LEU A 171 15.86 -2.78 -14.17
N LYS A 172 16.08 -2.93 -15.48
CA LYS A 172 17.39 -3.31 -16.06
C LYS A 172 18.52 -2.31 -15.77
N LYS A 173 18.20 -1.08 -15.38
CA LYS A 173 19.16 -0.06 -14.95
C LYS A 173 18.56 0.67 -13.76
N GLN A 174 19.29 0.68 -12.65
CA GLN A 174 18.92 1.46 -11.47
C GLN A 174 18.84 2.94 -11.87
N LEU A 175 17.75 3.61 -11.53
CA LEU A 175 17.64 5.05 -11.73
C LEU A 175 18.68 5.73 -10.82
N ALA A 176 19.74 6.27 -11.41
CA ALA A 176 20.61 7.19 -10.70
C ALA A 176 19.79 8.45 -10.37
N ASN A 177 19.48 8.66 -9.09
CA ASN A 177 18.86 9.86 -8.52
C ASN A 177 17.39 10.15 -8.88
N VAL A 178 16.44 9.36 -8.37
CA VAL A 178 15.05 9.83 -8.22
C VAL A 178 14.51 9.42 -6.85
N MET A 179 14.68 10.28 -5.83
CA MET A 179 13.87 10.20 -4.60
C MET A 179 12.78 11.25 -4.73
N LYS A 180 11.52 10.82 -4.90
CA LYS A 180 10.35 11.69 -4.74
C LYS A 180 9.67 11.33 -3.42
N VAL A 181 9.78 12.22 -2.45
CA VAL A 181 8.89 12.21 -1.27
C VAL A 181 7.61 12.89 -1.71
N ILE A 182 6.50 12.15 -1.78
CA ILE A 182 5.18 12.76 -1.93
C ILE A 182 4.76 13.16 -0.52
N GLY A 183 4.58 14.46 -0.33
CA GLY A 183 4.38 15.10 0.97
C GLY A 183 3.03 14.88 1.60
#